data_AF-A0A920H1F8-F1
#
_entry.id   AF-A0A920H1F8-F1
#
_cell.length_a   1.000
_cell.length_b   1.000
_cell.length_c   1.000
_cell.angle_alpha   90.00
_cell.angle_beta   90.00
_cell.angle_gamma   90.00
#
_symmetry.space_group_name_H-M   'P 1'
#
loop_
_entity.id
_entity.type
_entity.pdbx_description
1 polymer ?
#
loop_
_entity_poly.entity_id
_entity_poly.type
_entity_poly.pdbx_seq_one_letter_code
_entity_poly.pdbx_strand_id
1 'polypeptide(L)'
;MSNQVMDNYRSAVAMVTAPDAFLELTTIEHGGQTLKAYKHAPGSMRDLWMLGQGYADQEYIVYGDERWTFAEAGQLVANFATWLQSQGIGSGDRVAIALRNYPEWIFAYWG
;
A
#
# COMPACT_ATOMS: atom_id res chain seq x y z
N MET A 1 8.15 -33.16 -16.77
CA MET A 1 8.82 -31.87 -17.07
C MET A 1 8.85 -31.07 -15.78
N SER A 2 10.05 -30.75 -15.25
CA SER A 2 10.15 -29.75 -14.17
C SER A 2 9.53 -28.47 -14.69
N ASN A 3 8.59 -27.89 -13.95
CA ASN A 3 7.88 -26.71 -14.39
C ASN A 3 8.81 -25.50 -14.19
N GLN A 4 9.65 -25.23 -15.19
CA GLN A 4 10.66 -24.16 -15.19
C GLN A 4 10.10 -22.81 -14.71
N VAL A 5 8.82 -22.54 -14.94
CA VAL A 5 8.12 -21.35 -14.41
C VAL A 5 8.08 -21.34 -12.88
N MET A 6 7.77 -22.47 -12.26
CA MET A 6 7.75 -22.61 -10.80
C MET A 6 9.14 -22.53 -10.20
N ASP A 7 10.15 -23.05 -10.90
CA ASP A 7 11.55 -22.95 -10.46
C ASP A 7 12.00 -21.48 -10.49
N ASN A 8 11.72 -20.77 -11.59
CA ASN A 8 12.00 -19.34 -11.71
C ASN A 8 11.26 -18.50 -10.64
N TYR A 9 9.98 -18.79 -10.41
CA TYR A 9 9.19 -18.12 -9.36
C TYR A 9 9.82 -18.31 -7.98
N ARG A 10 10.20 -19.55 -7.61
CA ARG A 10 10.82 -19.84 -6.32
C ARG A 10 12.16 -19.14 -6.17
N SER A 11 12.99 -19.11 -7.23
CA SER A 11 14.25 -18.37 -7.23
C SER A 11 14.05 -16.88 -7.05
N ALA A 12 13.07 -16.28 -7.73
CA ALA A 12 12.74 -14.86 -7.58
C ALA A 12 12.25 -14.53 -6.16
N VAL A 13 11.37 -15.36 -5.59
CA VAL A 13 10.92 -15.21 -4.20
C VAL A 13 12.09 -15.31 -3.24
N ALA A 14 12.94 -16.33 -3.38
CA ALA A 14 14.11 -16.52 -2.50
C ALA A 14 15.06 -15.32 -2.56
N MET A 15 15.26 -14.73 -3.75
CA MET A 15 16.12 -13.56 -3.94
C MET A 15 15.57 -12.32 -3.21
N VAL A 16 14.28 -12.00 -3.36
CA VAL A 16 13.72 -10.78 -2.74
C VAL A 16 13.44 -10.93 -1.24
N THR A 17 13.36 -12.17 -0.72
CA THR A 17 13.08 -12.48 0.69
C THR A 17 14.31 -12.85 1.53
N ALA A 18 15.50 -12.84 0.92
CA ALA A 18 16.77 -13.14 1.58
C ALA A 18 17.13 -12.11 2.68
N PRO A 19 18.07 -12.44 3.58
CA PRO A 19 18.65 -11.47 4.51
C PRO A 19 19.14 -10.21 3.78
N ASP A 20 18.89 -9.04 4.37
CA ASP A 20 19.22 -7.70 3.84
C ASP A 20 18.53 -7.32 2.52
N ALA A 21 17.68 -8.17 1.95
CA ALA A 21 16.85 -7.84 0.79
C ALA A 21 15.62 -6.99 1.19
N PHE A 22 15.00 -6.35 0.21
CA PHE A 22 13.86 -5.45 0.43
C PHE A 22 12.68 -6.12 1.15
N LEU A 23 12.38 -7.39 0.82
CA LEU A 23 11.32 -8.18 1.44
C LEU A 23 11.88 -9.24 2.40
N GLU A 24 13.01 -8.95 3.07
CA GLU A 24 13.61 -9.84 4.08
C GLU A 24 12.54 -10.34 5.05
N LEU A 25 12.48 -11.67 5.23
CA LEU A 25 11.52 -12.29 6.14
C LEU A 25 12.08 -12.36 7.55
N THR A 26 11.20 -12.06 8.51
CA THR A 26 11.42 -12.29 9.94
C THR A 26 10.21 -13.02 10.53
N THR A 27 10.32 -13.40 11.80
CA THR A 27 9.23 -13.97 12.59
C THR A 27 8.85 -12.99 13.68
N ILE A 28 7.55 -12.73 13.85
CA ILE A 28 7.00 -11.87 14.89
C ILE A 28 5.96 -12.61 15.73
N GLU A 29 5.80 -12.19 16.97
CA GLU A 29 4.69 -12.59 17.83
C GLU A 29 3.58 -11.53 17.74
N HIS A 30 2.38 -11.92 17.32
CA HIS A 30 1.24 -11.01 17.23
C HIS A 30 -0.05 -11.75 17.60
N GLY A 31 -0.83 -11.19 18.53
CA GLY A 31 -2.09 -11.81 18.98
C GLY A 31 -1.92 -13.20 19.59
N GLY A 32 -0.76 -13.50 20.18
CA GLY A 32 -0.44 -14.83 20.74
C GLY A 32 -0.08 -15.88 19.69
N GLN A 33 0.19 -15.47 18.45
CA GLN A 33 0.60 -16.35 17.37
C GLN A 33 1.97 -15.93 16.80
N THR A 34 2.78 -16.93 16.49
CA THR A 34 4.03 -16.78 15.75
C THR A 34 3.73 -16.69 14.25
N LEU A 35 4.07 -15.56 13.62
CA LEU A 35 3.77 -15.27 12.21
C LEU A 35 5.04 -14.87 11.44
N LYS A 36 5.06 -15.14 10.13
CA LYS A 36 6.05 -14.54 9.23
C LYS A 36 5.67 -13.09 8.92
N ALA A 37 6.66 -12.21 8.89
CA ALA A 37 6.51 -10.81 8.51
C ALA A 37 7.69 -10.34 7.66
N TYR A 38 7.51 -9.21 6.96
CA TYR A 38 8.62 -8.51 6.34
C TYR A 38 9.32 -7.64 7.38
N LYS A 39 10.63 -7.83 7.56
CA LYS A 39 11.44 -7.12 8.55
C LYS A 39 11.44 -5.61 8.33
N HIS A 40 11.39 -5.20 7.07
CA HIS A 40 11.44 -3.79 6.64
C HIS A 40 10.05 -3.23 6.27
N ALA A 41 8.97 -3.88 6.72
CA ALA A 41 7.62 -3.39 6.48
C ALA A 41 7.44 -1.97 7.05
N PRO A 42 6.79 -1.04 6.33
CA PRO A 42 6.46 0.27 6.87
C PRO A 42 5.58 0.16 8.13
N GLY A 43 5.74 1.10 9.06
CA GLY A 43 5.07 1.07 10.36
C GLY A 43 3.56 1.34 10.29
N SER A 44 3.08 1.90 9.18
CA SER A 44 1.67 2.21 8.94
C SER A 44 1.35 2.23 7.45
N MET A 45 0.05 2.19 7.12
CA MET A 45 -0.42 2.41 5.74
C MET A 45 -0.01 3.79 5.21
N ARG A 46 0.07 4.82 6.08
CA ARG A 46 0.58 6.13 5.70
C ARG A 46 2.04 6.05 5.26
N ASP A 47 2.87 5.35 6.01
CA ASP A 47 4.29 5.19 5.66
C ASP A 47 4.45 4.46 4.32
N LEU A 48 3.60 3.45 4.07
CA LEU A 48 3.53 2.78 2.77
C LEU A 48 3.12 3.73 1.64
N TRP A 49 2.11 4.58 1.86
CA TRP A 49 1.70 5.61 0.89
C TRP A 49 2.83 6.58 0.55
N MET A 50 3.60 6.99 1.57
CA MET A 50 4.71 7.92 1.38
C MET A 50 5.84 7.35 0.51
N LEU A 51 6.05 6.03 0.48
CA LEU A 51 7.02 5.41 -0.44
C LEU A 51 6.64 5.65 -1.92
N GLY A 52 5.35 5.73 -2.23
CA GLY A 52 4.85 5.99 -3.58
C GLY A 52 5.13 7.41 -4.08
N GLN A 53 5.30 8.38 -3.16
CA GLN A 53 5.50 9.78 -3.51
C GLN A 53 6.83 10.03 -4.27
N GLY A 54 7.79 9.11 -4.19
CA GLY A 54 9.02 9.16 -5.01
C GLY A 54 8.78 8.96 -6.52
N TYR A 55 7.58 8.51 -6.91
CA TYR A 55 7.18 8.27 -8.30
C TYR A 55 6.15 9.30 -8.79
N ALA A 56 6.25 10.54 -8.29
CA ALA A 56 5.29 11.63 -8.47
C ALA A 56 4.67 11.72 -9.89
N ASP A 57 5.50 11.66 -10.94
CA ASP A 57 5.07 11.83 -12.34
C ASP A 57 4.56 10.54 -13.01
N GLN A 58 4.62 9.39 -12.33
CA GLN A 58 4.15 8.11 -12.87
C GLN A 58 2.64 7.94 -12.67
N GLU A 59 1.99 7.24 -13.60
CA GLU A 59 0.58 6.87 -13.48
C GLU A 59 0.36 5.97 -12.24
N TYR A 60 -0.58 6.36 -11.40
CA TYR A 60 -1.03 5.61 -10.23
C TYR A 60 -2.38 4.95 -10.47
N ILE A 61 -3.41 5.72 -10.85
CA ILE A 61 -4.75 5.20 -11.17
C ILE A 61 -5.03 5.36 -12.66
N VAL A 62 -5.53 4.27 -13.23
CA VAL A 62 -5.91 4.12 -14.64
C VAL A 62 -7.36 3.63 -14.63
N TYR A 63 -8.31 4.48 -15.03
CA TYR A 63 -9.73 4.15 -15.06
C TYR A 63 -10.36 4.58 -16.38
N GLY A 64 -10.56 3.62 -17.30
CA GLY A 64 -10.94 3.94 -18.67
C GLY A 64 -9.92 4.88 -19.31
N ASP A 65 -10.40 6.02 -19.78
CA ASP A 65 -9.58 7.08 -20.39
C ASP A 65 -9.01 8.08 -19.36
N GLU A 66 -9.38 7.94 -18.08
CA GLU A 66 -8.90 8.80 -17.01
C GLU A 66 -7.60 8.25 -16.41
N ARG A 67 -6.72 9.18 -16.03
CA ARG A 67 -5.39 8.93 -15.49
C ARG A 67 -5.12 9.90 -14.35
N TRP A 68 -4.52 9.39 -13.29
CA TRP A 68 -3.95 10.19 -12.21
C TRP A 68 -2.53 9.73 -11.96
N THR A 69 -1.63 10.69 -11.87
CA THR A 69 -0.27 10.48 -11.39
C THR A 69 -0.25 10.26 -9.86
N PHE A 70 0.86 9.75 -9.33
CA PHE A 70 1.06 9.66 -7.87
C PHE A 70 0.94 11.03 -7.19
N ALA A 71 1.41 12.11 -7.82
CA ALA A 71 1.31 13.47 -7.29
C ALA A 71 -0.16 13.95 -7.22
N GLU A 72 -0.93 13.76 -8.28
CA GLU A 72 -2.34 14.15 -8.32
C GLU A 72 -3.17 13.36 -7.32
N ALA A 73 -2.96 12.05 -7.24
CA ALA A 73 -3.61 11.21 -6.22
C ALA A 73 -3.19 11.63 -4.80
N GLY A 74 -1.89 11.94 -4.58
CA GLY A 74 -1.36 12.51 -3.34
C GLY A 74 -2.12 13.74 -2.89
N GLN A 75 -2.37 14.67 -3.80
CA GLN A 75 -3.12 15.87 -3.50
C GLN A 75 -4.58 15.59 -3.13
N LEU A 76 -5.26 14.70 -3.87
CA LEU A 76 -6.65 14.31 -3.58
C LEU A 76 -6.78 13.64 -2.21
N VAL A 77 -5.88 12.70 -1.89
CA VAL A 77 -5.81 12.01 -0.60
C VAL A 77 -5.58 13.02 0.53
N ALA A 78 -4.59 13.91 0.40
CA ALA A 78 -4.29 14.91 1.42
C ALA A 78 -5.45 15.90 1.65
N ASN A 79 -6.15 16.29 0.58
CA ASN A 79 -7.33 17.15 0.66
C ASN A 79 -8.48 16.45 1.40
N PHE A 80 -8.75 15.18 1.09
CA PHE A 80 -9.79 14.41 1.75
C PHE A 80 -9.48 14.17 3.23
N ALA A 81 -8.25 13.78 3.57
CA ALA A 81 -7.79 13.63 4.95
C ALA A 81 -7.95 14.93 5.76
N THR A 82 -7.60 16.07 5.16
CA THR A 82 -7.75 17.40 5.77
C THR A 82 -9.23 17.73 5.99
N TRP A 83 -10.08 17.40 5.02
CA TRP A 83 -11.52 17.58 5.16
C TRP A 83 -12.09 16.72 6.30
N LEU A 84 -11.73 15.43 6.41
CA LEU A 84 -12.16 14.57 7.52
C LEU A 84 -11.78 15.17 8.89
N GLN A 85 -10.54 15.65 9.02
CA GLN A 85 -10.08 16.33 10.24
C GLN A 85 -10.91 17.58 10.55
N SER A 86 -11.29 18.36 9.53
CA SER A 86 -12.18 19.52 9.70
C SER A 86 -13.60 19.14 10.14
N GLN A 87 -14.04 17.91 9.88
CA GLN A 87 -15.30 17.35 10.37
C GLN A 87 -15.18 16.78 11.79
N GLY A 88 -14.01 16.90 12.43
CA GLY A 88 -13.76 16.41 13.79
C GLY A 88 -13.33 14.95 13.87
N ILE A 89 -13.03 14.30 12.74
CA ILE A 89 -12.53 12.91 12.71
C ILE A 89 -11.05 12.87 13.07
N GLY A 90 -10.68 11.98 13.98
CA GLY A 90 -9.31 11.79 14.47
C GLY A 90 -8.86 10.33 14.49
N SER A 91 -7.68 10.12 15.07
CA SER A 91 -7.08 8.77 15.20
C SER A 91 -7.98 7.87 16.04
N GLY A 92 -8.31 6.70 15.50
CA GLY A 92 -9.15 5.69 16.17
C GLY A 92 -10.64 5.80 15.84
N ASP A 93 -11.07 6.90 15.24
CA ASP A 93 -12.43 7.02 14.72
C ASP A 93 -12.63 6.08 13.52
N ARG A 94 -13.87 5.64 13.33
CA ARG A 94 -14.25 4.69 12.28
C ARG A 94 -15.05 5.41 11.22
N VAL A 95 -14.54 5.39 9.99
CA VAL A 95 -15.19 5.96 8.81
C VAL A 95 -15.59 4.82 7.88
N ALA A 96 -16.86 4.77 7.49
CA ALA A 96 -17.37 3.79 6.53
C ALA A 96 -17.31 4.37 5.11
N ILE A 97 -16.75 3.61 4.16
CA ILE A 97 -16.71 3.96 2.74
C ILE A 97 -17.65 3.03 1.98
N ALA A 98 -18.71 3.58 1.40
CA ALA A 98 -19.69 2.84 0.61
C ALA A 98 -19.78 3.42 -0.82
N LEU A 99 -18.89 2.98 -1.69
CA LEU A 99 -18.82 3.40 -3.09
C LEU A 99 -18.66 2.18 -4.02
N ARG A 100 -18.93 2.39 -5.31
CA ARG A 100 -18.54 1.43 -6.36
C ARG A 100 -17.02 1.49 -6.58
N ASN A 101 -16.47 0.56 -7.37
CA ASN A 101 -15.05 0.54 -7.74
C ASN A 101 -14.72 1.66 -8.75
N TYR A 102 -14.76 2.91 -8.28
CA TYR A 102 -14.35 4.13 -8.97
C TYR A 102 -13.08 4.71 -8.33
N PRO A 103 -12.30 5.54 -9.05
CA PRO A 103 -11.07 6.17 -8.53
C PRO A 103 -11.23 6.85 -7.16
N GLU A 104 -12.37 7.48 -6.90
CA GLU A 104 -12.63 8.15 -5.62
C GLU A 104 -12.63 7.20 -4.43
N TRP A 105 -12.96 5.92 -4.64
CA TRP A 105 -12.92 4.92 -3.56
C TRP A 105 -11.49 4.74 -3.03
N ILE A 106 -10.49 4.63 -3.91
CA ILE A 106 -9.11 4.43 -3.48
C ILE A 106 -8.53 5.71 -2.87
N PHE A 107 -8.90 6.89 -3.38
CA PHE A 107 -8.50 8.16 -2.76
C PHE A 107 -9.10 8.32 -1.37
N ALA A 108 -10.36 7.93 -1.18
CA ALA A 108 -11.02 7.93 0.12
C ALA A 108 -10.44 6.89 1.09
N TYR A 109 -9.95 5.75 0.60
CA TYR A 109 -9.32 4.72 1.43
C TYR A 109 -7.98 5.19 2.03
N TRP A 110 -7.21 5.99 1.28
CA TRP A 110 -5.91 6.50 1.74
C TRP A 110 -5.98 7.75 2.62
N GLY A 111 -7.04 8.57 2.48
CA GLY A 111 -7.20 9.83 3.21
C GLY A 111 -7.79 9.64 4.60
#